data_AF-A0A2J8GFA4-F1
#
_entry.id   AF-A0A2J8GFA4-F1
#
_cell.length_a   1.000
_cell.length_b   1.000
_cell.length_c   1.000
_cell.angle_alpha   90.00
_cell.angle_beta   90.00
_cell.angle_gamma   90.00
#
_symmetry.space_group_name_H-M   'P 1'
#
loop_
_entity.id
_entity.type
_entity.pdbx_description
1 polymer ?
#
loop_
_entity_poly.entity_id
_entity_poly.type
_entity_poly.pdbx_seq_one_letter_code
_entity_poly.pdbx_strand_id
1 'polypeptide(L)'
;MTIPSENGTAGRRLAVVGSGIAGLYAALLAAESGADVVLLTKGALADSNTYFAQGGISAVLDEPAPGDTVAAHIADTLKAGAGHCNPAAVRVLCTEARRDIAGLGRFGVRFDLDNDGDPALGLEAAHSAPRILHAGGDATGAGIANALICAVLAAQATGRIRLLGHASVTALLQQGRRVTGVEFLQDGQPGSIQADAVLLATGGAGQLFAQTTNPAVATADGLGLAWRAGAAVADLEFFQFHPTCLVRPDRAPAAGGAKSDDGQDPLLISEAVRGEGAILVDAHGRRFLHGYHPDAELAPRDVVSRSIALHLAALGDPNGHVYLDARAIEDARGAGFLKRRFPTITRRTREAGIDWTRELVPVAPAAHYWMGGVSTDLHGRTTVPGLFAAGEVACTGVQGANRLASNSLLEGLVFGRRAVEAFLGDATTLGPSQDSTTPPGASADGTPPRASSAASGLPLTHASGAPSADAYVRLSGDWEDSDRTAAPYPEGNMGDAAPREFSRGALRRLMTAQAGVLRTGGLLREAGAALAEWAAVVRPEAVPQAADPRTHEDANLLLAAQLLVHAARERTDSLGAHYRDDSQPADLPVGNLDEEFRMSPKASLVHD
;
A
#
# COMPACT_ATOMS: atom_id res chain seq x y z
N MET A 1 1.18 -21.09 -23.32
CA MET A 1 2.62 -21.26 -23.66
C MET A 1 3.40 -21.55 -22.38
N THR A 2 4.07 -22.71 -22.29
CA THR A 2 5.00 -22.97 -21.17
C THR A 2 6.34 -22.33 -21.52
N ILE A 3 6.90 -21.53 -20.62
CA ILE A 3 8.21 -20.89 -20.84
C ILE A 3 9.31 -21.78 -20.23
N PRO A 4 10.05 -22.55 -21.03
CA PRO A 4 11.11 -23.43 -20.52
C PRO A 4 12.30 -22.64 -19.97
N SER A 5 13.21 -23.34 -19.29
CA SER A 5 14.57 -22.83 -19.07
C SER A 5 15.32 -22.78 -20.39
N GLU A 6 15.52 -21.58 -20.93
CA GLU A 6 16.28 -21.40 -22.19
C GLU A 6 17.76 -21.16 -21.96
N ASN A 7 18.18 -21.02 -20.70
CA ASN A 7 19.59 -20.94 -20.39
C ASN A 7 20.01 -22.31 -19.82
N GLY A 8 20.95 -22.98 -20.50
CA GLY A 8 21.75 -24.05 -19.92
C GLY A 8 22.63 -23.59 -18.74
N THR A 9 22.28 -22.48 -18.08
CA THR A 9 22.90 -21.98 -16.86
C THR A 9 22.35 -22.77 -15.68
N ALA A 10 23.24 -23.37 -14.90
CA ALA A 10 22.93 -24.14 -13.70
C ALA A 10 22.36 -23.31 -12.52
N GLY A 11 21.87 -22.10 -12.77
CA GLY A 11 21.37 -21.17 -11.75
C GLY A 11 19.89 -21.41 -11.42
N ARG A 12 19.51 -21.20 -10.15
CA ARG A 12 18.11 -21.28 -9.71
C ARG A 12 17.27 -20.20 -10.38
N ARG A 13 16.02 -20.53 -10.69
CA ARG A 13 15.07 -19.65 -11.36
C ARG A 13 14.16 -18.93 -10.36
N LEU A 14 14.05 -17.61 -10.51
CA LEU A 14 13.15 -16.74 -9.74
C LEU A 14 12.13 -16.07 -10.67
N ALA A 15 10.85 -16.28 -10.41
CA ALA A 15 9.78 -15.48 -11.02
C ALA A 15 9.47 -14.28 -10.13
N VAL A 16 9.72 -13.07 -10.62
CA VAL A 16 9.42 -11.81 -9.93
C VAL A 16 8.13 -11.24 -10.53
N VAL A 17 7.11 -11.02 -9.70
CA VAL A 17 5.78 -10.56 -10.14
C VAL A 17 5.55 -9.13 -9.66
N GLY A 18 5.60 -8.17 -10.59
CA GLY A 18 5.41 -6.74 -10.35
C GLY A 18 6.67 -5.91 -10.63
N SER A 19 6.48 -4.75 -11.25
CA SER A 19 7.56 -3.83 -11.67
C SER A 19 7.65 -2.56 -10.83
N GLY A 20 7.18 -2.60 -9.58
CA GLY A 20 7.50 -1.54 -8.60
C GLY A 20 8.96 -1.61 -8.15
N ILE A 21 9.37 -0.70 -7.26
CA ILE A 21 10.75 -0.63 -6.75
C ILE A 21 11.27 -1.97 -6.20
N ALA A 22 10.44 -2.69 -5.44
CA ALA A 22 10.79 -3.99 -4.87
C ALA A 22 11.10 -5.02 -5.96
N GLY A 23 10.23 -5.12 -6.97
CA GLY A 23 10.39 -6.11 -8.05
C GLY A 23 11.52 -5.77 -9.01
N LEU A 24 11.64 -4.51 -9.43
CA LEU A 24 12.74 -4.08 -10.31
C LEU A 24 14.10 -4.26 -9.64
N TYR A 25 14.23 -3.83 -8.39
CA TYR A 25 15.48 -3.94 -7.64
C TYR A 25 15.83 -5.40 -7.36
N ALA A 26 14.87 -6.21 -6.92
CA ALA A 26 15.09 -7.65 -6.71
C ALA A 26 15.49 -8.38 -8.01
N ALA A 27 14.83 -8.10 -9.13
CA ALA A 27 15.16 -8.72 -10.41
C ALA A 27 16.60 -8.41 -10.85
N LEU A 28 17.05 -7.16 -10.69
CA LEU A 28 18.41 -6.75 -10.99
C LEU A 28 19.44 -7.44 -10.09
N LEU A 29 19.21 -7.43 -8.77
CA LEU A 29 20.13 -8.06 -7.82
C LEU A 29 20.22 -9.58 -8.00
N ALA A 30 19.11 -10.25 -8.28
CA ALA A 30 19.07 -11.68 -8.56
C ALA A 30 19.84 -12.02 -9.85
N ALA A 31 19.64 -11.23 -10.90
CA ALA A 31 20.35 -11.41 -12.17
C ALA A 31 21.86 -11.14 -12.05
N GLU A 32 22.28 -10.10 -11.31
CA GLU A 32 23.70 -9.84 -11.01
C GLU A 32 24.35 -10.98 -10.20
N SER A 33 23.54 -11.69 -9.40
CA SER A 33 23.97 -12.85 -8.61
C SER A 33 23.92 -14.18 -9.38
N GLY A 34 23.58 -14.14 -10.68
CA GLY A 34 23.58 -15.31 -11.56
C GLY A 34 22.32 -16.18 -11.52
N ALA A 35 21.21 -15.71 -10.94
CA ALA A 35 19.93 -16.40 -11.03
C ALA A 35 19.30 -16.27 -12.43
N ASP A 36 18.48 -17.26 -12.83
CA ASP A 36 17.61 -17.14 -13.99
C ASP A 36 16.35 -16.36 -13.62
N VAL A 37 16.20 -15.14 -14.12
CA VAL A 37 15.13 -14.23 -13.68
C VAL A 37 14.09 -14.04 -14.77
N VAL A 38 12.83 -14.29 -14.41
CA VAL A 38 11.66 -13.88 -15.20
C VAL A 38 10.90 -12.80 -14.44
N LEU A 39 10.86 -11.59 -14.98
CA LEU A 39 10.09 -10.47 -14.43
C LEU A 39 8.77 -10.35 -15.20
N LEU A 40 7.64 -10.42 -14.49
CA LEU A 40 6.30 -10.23 -15.04
C LEU A 40 5.70 -8.92 -14.55
N THR A 41 5.06 -8.17 -15.44
CA THR A 41 4.25 -7.01 -15.07
C THR A 41 2.97 -6.95 -15.90
N LYS A 42 1.84 -6.62 -15.26
CA LYS A 42 0.53 -6.62 -15.92
C LYS A 42 0.26 -5.37 -16.75
N GLY A 43 0.94 -4.26 -16.45
CA GLY A 43 0.85 -2.99 -17.17
C GLY A 43 2.14 -2.64 -17.89
N ALA A 44 2.31 -1.36 -18.22
CA ALA A 44 3.62 -0.84 -18.56
C ALA A 44 4.53 -0.88 -17.32
N LEU A 45 5.85 -0.92 -17.51
CA LEU A 45 6.80 -0.94 -16.39
C LEU A 45 6.63 0.25 -15.44
N ALA A 46 6.23 1.41 -15.99
CA ALA A 46 5.99 2.63 -15.23
C ALA A 46 4.64 2.65 -14.50
N ASP A 47 3.71 1.74 -14.81
CA ASP A 47 2.40 1.68 -14.16
C ASP A 47 2.55 1.05 -12.77
N SER A 48 3.01 1.84 -11.79
CA SER A 48 3.24 1.38 -10.42
C SER A 48 3.11 2.51 -9.40
N ASN A 49 2.71 2.19 -8.16
CA ASN A 49 2.72 3.14 -7.04
C ASN A 49 4.09 3.81 -6.86
N THR A 50 5.18 3.08 -7.15
CA THR A 50 6.54 3.61 -7.11
C THR A 50 6.71 4.83 -8.01
N TYR A 51 6.23 4.76 -9.27
CA TYR A 51 6.44 5.84 -10.24
C TYR A 51 5.80 7.16 -9.81
N PHE A 52 4.65 7.08 -9.13
CA PHE A 52 3.88 8.25 -8.69
C PHE A 52 4.30 8.80 -7.32
N ALA A 53 5.30 8.20 -6.65
CA ALA A 53 5.76 8.69 -5.36
C ALA A 53 6.45 10.06 -5.49
N GLN A 54 5.97 11.06 -4.73
CA GLN A 54 6.42 12.46 -4.85
C GLN A 54 7.38 12.91 -3.75
N GLY A 55 7.21 12.43 -2.50
CA GLY A 55 8.00 12.86 -1.34
C GLY A 55 9.46 12.48 -1.53
N GLY A 56 9.89 11.40 -0.90
CA GLY A 56 11.20 10.88 -1.17
C GLY A 56 11.43 9.48 -0.65
N ILE A 57 12.69 9.19 -0.39
CA ILE A 57 13.12 7.97 0.26
C ILE A 57 13.98 8.33 1.48
N SER A 58 13.59 7.83 2.65
CA SER A 58 14.30 8.10 3.89
C SER A 58 15.58 7.26 3.99
N ALA A 59 16.70 7.85 4.40
CA ALA A 59 17.87 7.10 4.83
C ALA A 59 18.84 7.95 5.66
N VAL A 60 19.48 7.32 6.64
CA VAL A 60 20.59 7.94 7.39
C VAL A 60 21.89 7.70 6.61
N LEU A 61 22.44 8.77 6.02
CA LEU A 61 23.63 8.72 5.17
C LEU A 61 24.93 8.54 5.98
N ASP A 62 26.07 8.33 5.29
CA ASP A 62 27.42 8.27 5.87
C ASP A 62 27.76 9.54 6.66
N GLU A 63 27.48 10.68 6.05
CA GLU A 63 27.53 12.01 6.65
C GLU A 63 26.10 12.47 6.89
N PRO A 64 25.51 12.18 8.08
CA PRO A 64 24.12 12.52 8.37
C PRO A 64 23.96 14.02 8.65
N ALA A 65 22.74 14.53 8.43
CA ALA A 65 22.36 15.86 8.91
C ALA A 65 22.58 15.98 10.42
N PRO A 66 22.91 17.18 10.96
CA PRO A 66 23.11 17.36 12.39
C PRO A 66 21.96 16.81 13.24
N GLY A 67 22.29 15.88 14.14
CA GLY A 67 21.31 15.23 15.02
C GLY A 67 20.61 14.01 14.44
N ASP A 68 20.81 13.66 13.16
CA ASP A 68 20.23 12.46 12.57
C ASP A 68 21.06 11.21 12.88
N THR A 69 20.37 10.12 13.23
CA THR A 69 20.97 8.83 13.57
C THR A 69 20.03 7.69 13.20
N VAL A 70 20.57 6.48 12.99
CA VAL A 70 19.75 5.27 12.80
C VAL A 70 18.80 5.07 13.98
N ALA A 71 19.23 5.36 15.21
CA ALA A 71 18.38 5.27 16.40
C ALA A 71 17.20 6.26 16.34
N ALA A 72 17.42 7.49 15.87
CA ALA A 72 16.36 8.47 15.65
C ALA A 72 15.39 8.02 14.56
N HIS A 73 15.87 7.47 13.44
CA HIS A 73 14.99 6.94 12.38
C HIS A 73 14.15 5.75 12.85
N ILE A 74 14.72 4.86 13.67
CA ILE A 74 13.97 3.77 14.33
C ILE A 74 12.90 4.36 15.24
N ALA A 75 13.25 5.33 16.10
CA ALA A 75 12.31 5.95 17.03
C ALA A 75 11.14 6.64 16.31
N ASP A 76 11.41 7.39 15.25
CA ASP A 76 10.39 8.03 14.43
C ASP A 76 9.46 6.99 13.78
N THR A 77 10.03 5.91 13.24
CA THR A 77 9.25 4.85 12.59
C THR A 77 8.35 4.12 13.60
N LEU A 78 8.87 3.76 14.77
CA LEU A 78 8.09 3.12 15.84
C LEU A 78 6.98 4.04 16.38
N LYS A 79 7.28 5.33 16.54
CA LYS A 79 6.29 6.34 16.96
C LYS A 79 5.18 6.49 15.93
N ALA A 80 5.54 6.61 14.65
CA ALA A 80 4.57 6.76 13.56
C ALA A 80 3.63 5.54 13.43
N GLY A 81 4.16 4.33 13.62
CA GLY A 81 3.39 3.08 13.57
C GLY A 81 2.45 2.83 14.76
N ALA A 82 2.31 3.82 15.66
CA ALA A 82 1.40 3.80 16.80
C ALA A 82 1.57 2.57 17.72
N GLY A 83 2.80 2.10 17.91
CA GLY A 83 3.10 0.95 18.77
C GLY A 83 2.78 -0.43 18.18
N HIS A 84 2.34 -0.50 16.91
CA HIS A 84 2.02 -1.77 16.22
C HIS A 84 3.14 -2.27 15.29
N CYS A 85 4.26 -1.56 15.22
CA CYS A 85 5.42 -2.00 14.44
C CYS A 85 6.02 -3.29 15.00
N ASN A 86 6.59 -4.13 14.12
CA ASN A 86 7.59 -5.13 14.47
C ASN A 86 8.96 -4.43 14.66
N PRO A 87 9.49 -4.33 15.90
CA PRO A 87 10.72 -3.57 16.14
C PRO A 87 11.96 -4.16 15.47
N ALA A 88 11.99 -5.48 15.24
CA ALA A 88 13.09 -6.12 14.54
C ALA A 88 13.09 -5.74 13.05
N ALA A 89 11.91 -5.70 12.43
CA ALA A 89 11.76 -5.30 11.04
C ALA A 89 12.10 -3.81 10.83
N VAL A 90 11.68 -2.94 11.76
CA VAL A 90 12.06 -1.51 11.76
C VAL A 90 13.57 -1.34 11.91
N ARG A 91 14.21 -2.10 12.81
CA ARG A 91 15.67 -2.06 12.97
C ARG A 91 16.39 -2.45 11.68
N VAL A 92 15.94 -3.52 11.02
CA VAL A 92 16.48 -3.97 9.73
C VAL A 92 16.34 -2.86 8.69
N LEU A 93 15.13 -2.32 8.52
CA LEU A 93 14.84 -1.23 7.58
C LEU A 93 15.82 -0.05 7.76
N CYS A 94 15.87 0.51 8.96
CA CYS A 94 16.64 1.73 9.22
C CYS A 94 18.16 1.48 9.19
N THR A 95 18.63 0.33 9.66
CA THR A 95 20.08 0.01 9.70
C THR A 95 20.63 -0.31 8.32
N GLU A 96 19.84 -0.99 7.48
CA GLU A 96 20.29 -1.41 6.14
C GLU A 96 20.04 -0.35 5.06
N ALA A 97 19.28 0.72 5.38
CA ALA A 97 18.87 1.74 4.42
C ALA A 97 20.03 2.30 3.59
N ARG A 98 21.14 2.63 4.24
CA ARG A 98 22.34 3.18 3.58
C ARG A 98 22.84 2.27 2.46
N ARG A 99 22.89 0.96 2.70
CA ARG A 99 23.37 -0.03 1.71
C ARG A 99 22.51 0.01 0.45
N ASP A 100 21.20 0.05 0.62
CA ASP A 100 20.25 0.00 -0.49
C ASP A 100 20.17 1.33 -1.26
N ILE A 101 20.29 2.47 -0.56
CA ILE A 101 20.45 3.78 -1.19
C ILE A 101 21.72 3.83 -2.06
N ALA A 102 22.86 3.35 -1.55
CA ALA A 102 24.08 3.27 -2.34
C ALA A 102 23.91 2.31 -3.54
N GLY A 103 23.17 1.22 -3.34
CA GLY A 103 22.83 0.27 -4.40
C GLY A 103 22.05 0.88 -5.56
N LEU A 104 21.14 1.82 -5.30
CA LEU A 104 20.39 2.53 -6.34
C LEU A 104 21.31 3.31 -7.30
N GLY A 105 22.41 3.88 -6.79
CA GLY A 105 23.38 4.61 -7.61
C GLY A 105 24.00 3.75 -8.72
N ARG A 106 24.20 2.45 -8.45
CA ARG A 106 24.73 1.48 -9.45
C ARG A 106 23.79 1.28 -10.64
N PHE A 107 22.49 1.51 -10.43
CA PHE A 107 21.46 1.40 -11.46
C PHE A 107 21.08 2.75 -12.07
N GLY A 108 21.86 3.80 -11.80
CA GLY A 108 21.72 5.10 -12.45
C GLY A 108 20.79 6.09 -11.74
N VAL A 109 20.32 5.78 -10.53
CA VAL A 109 19.58 6.76 -9.72
C VAL A 109 20.52 7.88 -9.31
N ARG A 110 20.05 9.12 -9.49
CA ARG A 110 20.75 10.32 -9.04
C ARG A 110 19.82 11.11 -8.13
N PHE A 111 20.26 11.34 -6.91
CA PHE A 111 19.55 12.17 -5.95
C PHE A 111 19.93 13.64 -6.11
N ASP A 112 19.00 14.52 -5.73
CA ASP A 112 19.18 15.96 -5.80
C ASP A 112 20.27 16.41 -4.82
N LEU A 113 21.07 17.37 -5.27
CA LEU A 113 22.12 18.01 -4.46
C LEU A 113 21.71 19.44 -4.13
N ASP A 114 22.22 19.95 -3.02
CA ASP A 114 22.08 21.36 -2.66
C ASP A 114 23.15 22.22 -3.37
N ASN A 115 23.24 23.49 -2.97
CA ASN A 115 24.16 24.44 -3.60
C ASN A 115 25.64 24.19 -3.24
N ASP A 116 25.91 23.47 -2.15
CA ASP A 116 27.24 23.12 -1.69
C ASP A 116 27.72 21.79 -2.30
N GLY A 117 26.81 21.07 -2.97
CA GLY A 117 27.07 19.79 -3.63
C GLY A 117 26.78 18.58 -2.75
N ASP A 118 26.22 18.81 -1.56
CA ASP A 118 25.79 17.77 -0.62
C ASP A 118 24.38 17.29 -0.96
N PRO A 119 23.95 16.11 -0.48
CA PRO A 119 22.59 15.63 -0.68
C PRO A 119 21.54 16.63 -0.16
N ALA A 120 20.59 17.02 -1.00
CA ALA A 120 19.50 17.92 -0.63
C ALA A 120 18.44 17.19 0.22
N LEU A 121 18.71 17.03 1.51
CA LEU A 121 17.84 16.32 2.45
C LEU A 121 16.60 17.14 2.83
N GLY A 122 15.42 16.54 2.70
CA GLY A 122 14.16 17.12 3.17
C GLY A 122 13.73 16.59 4.54
N LEU A 123 12.80 17.35 5.15
CA LEU A 123 12.09 17.01 6.38
C LEU A 123 10.59 16.86 6.06
N GLU A 124 10.00 15.71 6.36
CA GLU A 124 8.55 15.45 6.24
C GLU A 124 7.93 15.20 7.63
N ALA A 125 6.60 15.12 7.70
CA ALA A 125 5.89 15.02 8.98
C ALA A 125 6.29 13.75 9.74
N ALA A 126 6.27 13.85 11.08
CA ALA A 126 6.69 12.80 12.02
C ALA A 126 8.18 12.36 11.94
N HIS A 127 9.02 12.98 11.11
CA HIS A 127 10.47 12.84 11.20
C HIS A 127 11.06 13.82 12.22
N SER A 128 12.07 13.38 12.98
CA SER A 128 12.82 14.22 13.92
C SER A 128 14.03 14.92 13.30
N ALA A 129 14.48 14.50 12.12
CA ALA A 129 15.61 15.09 11.42
C ALA A 129 15.47 15.01 9.88
N PRO A 130 16.12 15.92 9.11
CA PRO A 130 16.14 15.87 7.66
C PRO A 130 16.94 14.65 7.18
N ARG A 131 16.26 13.71 6.51
CA ARG A 131 16.89 12.46 6.03
C ARG A 131 16.30 11.93 4.72
N ILE A 132 15.48 12.75 4.07
CA ILE A 132 14.68 12.33 2.93
C ILE A 132 15.37 12.78 1.66
N LEU A 133 15.82 11.80 0.90
CA LEU A 133 16.43 12.00 -0.41
C LEU A 133 15.33 12.22 -1.46
N HIS A 134 15.58 13.18 -2.35
CA HIS A 134 14.71 13.49 -3.48
C HIS A 134 15.43 13.24 -4.81
N ALA A 135 14.68 13.00 -5.87
CA ALA A 135 15.22 12.95 -7.22
C ALA A 135 14.28 13.69 -8.19
N GLY A 136 14.74 14.79 -8.76
CA GLY A 136 13.93 15.62 -9.64
C GLY A 136 12.87 16.44 -8.89
N GLY A 137 13.16 16.89 -7.67
CA GLY A 137 12.25 17.67 -6.83
C GLY A 137 11.15 16.79 -6.23
N ASP A 138 9.92 16.94 -6.71
CA ASP A 138 8.73 16.20 -6.25
C ASP A 138 8.38 15.00 -7.14
N ALA A 139 9.40 14.44 -7.79
CA ALA A 139 9.29 13.33 -8.74
C ALA A 139 10.18 12.13 -8.36
N THR A 140 10.53 11.99 -7.07
CA THR A 140 11.51 11.01 -6.58
C THR A 140 11.20 9.58 -7.05
N GLY A 141 9.93 9.19 -6.98
CA GLY A 141 9.45 7.89 -7.46
C GLY A 141 9.72 7.65 -8.93
N ALA A 142 9.41 8.62 -9.80
CA ALA A 142 9.66 8.54 -11.23
C ALA A 142 11.17 8.53 -11.53
N GLY A 143 11.97 9.33 -10.82
CA GLY A 143 13.43 9.33 -10.95
C GLY A 143 14.05 7.96 -10.65
N ILE A 144 13.64 7.34 -9.54
CA ILE A 144 14.09 5.99 -9.16
C ILE A 144 13.58 4.93 -10.14
N ALA A 145 12.27 4.92 -10.42
CA ALA A 145 11.64 3.94 -11.29
C ALA A 145 12.27 3.95 -12.68
N ASN A 146 12.45 5.12 -13.30
CA ASN A 146 13.02 5.23 -14.64
C ASN A 146 14.45 4.67 -14.70
N ALA A 147 15.30 4.96 -13.71
CA ALA A 147 16.66 4.43 -13.67
C ALA A 147 16.66 2.89 -13.57
N LEU A 148 15.84 2.33 -12.67
CA LEU A 148 15.71 0.87 -12.51
C LEU A 148 15.11 0.21 -13.76
N ILE A 149 14.13 0.84 -14.40
CA ILE A 149 13.53 0.38 -15.66
C ILE A 149 14.58 0.35 -16.76
N CYS A 150 15.38 1.40 -16.92
CA CYS A 150 16.49 1.42 -17.88
C CYS A 150 17.49 0.29 -17.61
N ALA A 151 17.84 0.04 -16.34
CA ALA A 151 18.74 -1.05 -15.97
C ALA A 151 18.14 -2.43 -16.30
N VAL A 152 16.85 -2.66 -16.05
CA VAL A 152 16.14 -3.91 -16.39
C VAL A 152 16.09 -4.12 -17.90
N LEU A 153 15.76 -3.08 -18.68
CA LEU A 153 15.74 -3.16 -20.15
C LEU A 153 17.14 -3.44 -20.70
N ALA A 154 18.20 -2.86 -20.12
CA ALA A 154 19.57 -3.17 -20.49
C ALA A 154 19.95 -4.62 -20.15
N ALA A 155 19.53 -5.13 -18.99
CA ALA A 155 19.73 -6.53 -18.61
C ALA A 155 18.98 -7.48 -19.56
N GLN A 156 17.74 -7.13 -19.94
CA GLN A 156 16.94 -7.86 -20.92
C GLN A 156 17.61 -7.91 -22.29
N ALA A 157 18.14 -6.78 -22.79
CA ALA A 157 18.85 -6.74 -24.07
C ALA A 157 20.08 -7.66 -24.11
N THR A 158 20.68 -7.94 -22.93
CA THR A 158 21.79 -8.89 -22.78
C THR A 158 21.35 -10.32 -22.41
N GLY A 159 20.05 -10.61 -22.38
CA GLY A 159 19.51 -11.93 -22.04
C GLY A 159 19.61 -12.32 -20.55
N ARG A 160 19.98 -11.39 -19.66
CA ARG A 160 20.12 -11.63 -18.21
C ARG A 160 18.78 -11.64 -17.47
N ILE A 161 17.79 -10.92 -17.99
CA ILE A 161 16.42 -10.89 -17.44
C ILE A 161 15.45 -11.18 -18.59
N ARG A 162 14.51 -12.09 -18.37
CA ARG A 162 13.34 -12.26 -19.24
C ARG A 162 12.22 -11.37 -18.74
N LEU A 163 11.88 -10.33 -19.50
CA LEU A 163 10.77 -9.44 -19.17
C LEU A 163 9.52 -9.85 -19.95
N LEU A 164 8.41 -10.06 -19.22
CA LEU A 164 7.08 -10.25 -19.77
C LEU A 164 6.21 -9.06 -19.36
N GLY A 165 6.07 -8.09 -20.27
CA GLY A 165 5.13 -6.97 -20.12
C GLY A 165 3.71 -7.38 -20.48
N HIS A 166 2.73 -6.63 -19.98
CA HIS A 166 1.30 -6.92 -20.17
C HIS A 166 0.90 -8.36 -19.79
N ALA A 167 1.61 -8.94 -18.82
CA ALA A 167 1.42 -10.29 -18.32
C ALA A 167 0.82 -10.25 -16.91
N SER A 168 -0.47 -10.55 -16.80
CA SER A 168 -1.22 -10.63 -15.54
C SER A 168 -1.06 -12.02 -14.95
N VAL A 169 -0.42 -12.15 -13.79
CA VAL A 169 -0.35 -13.44 -13.07
C VAL A 169 -1.72 -13.75 -12.46
N THR A 170 -2.27 -14.91 -12.81
CA THR A 170 -3.64 -15.32 -12.45
C THR A 170 -3.66 -16.44 -11.42
N ALA A 171 -2.60 -17.24 -11.32
CA ALA A 171 -2.49 -18.30 -10.33
C ALA A 171 -1.04 -18.60 -9.94
N LEU A 172 -0.85 -19.17 -8.76
CA LEU A 172 0.40 -19.75 -8.31
C LEU A 172 0.38 -21.26 -8.58
N LEU A 173 1.42 -21.79 -9.20
CA LEU A 173 1.60 -23.23 -9.36
C LEU A 173 2.09 -23.83 -8.05
N GLN A 174 1.48 -24.93 -7.60
CA GLN A 174 1.83 -25.58 -6.34
C GLN A 174 2.05 -27.09 -6.51
N GLN A 175 3.08 -27.61 -5.85
CA GLN A 175 3.30 -29.04 -5.62
C GLN A 175 3.28 -29.31 -4.12
N GLY A 176 2.23 -30.00 -3.65
CA GLY A 176 1.95 -30.07 -2.22
C GLY A 176 1.71 -28.67 -1.65
N ARG A 177 2.46 -28.28 -0.61
CA ARG A 177 2.38 -26.94 0.01
C ARG A 177 3.38 -25.93 -0.56
N ARG A 178 4.23 -26.33 -1.52
CA ARG A 178 5.28 -25.46 -2.08
C ARG A 178 4.81 -24.82 -3.37
N VAL A 179 5.04 -23.51 -3.51
CA VAL A 179 4.88 -22.80 -4.78
C VAL A 179 6.08 -23.10 -5.68
N THR A 180 5.80 -23.45 -6.94
CA THR A 180 6.79 -23.88 -7.94
C THR A 180 6.69 -23.08 -9.24
N GLY A 181 5.94 -21.98 -9.26
CA GLY A 181 5.79 -21.17 -10.46
C GLY A 181 4.51 -20.35 -10.50
N VAL A 182 4.19 -19.83 -11.69
CA VAL A 182 3.03 -18.97 -11.95
C VAL A 182 2.31 -19.36 -13.23
N GLU A 183 1.00 -19.16 -13.25
CA GLU A 183 0.21 -19.03 -14.48
C GLU A 183 -0.07 -17.54 -14.72
N PHE A 184 -0.12 -17.15 -15.99
CA PHE A 184 -0.37 -15.77 -16.38
C PHE A 184 -1.18 -15.68 -17.68
N LEU A 185 -1.81 -14.53 -17.88
CA LEU A 185 -2.39 -14.10 -19.14
C LEU A 185 -1.55 -12.98 -19.71
N GLN A 186 -1.03 -13.16 -20.92
CA GLN A 186 -0.35 -12.11 -21.67
C GLN A 186 -1.14 -11.83 -22.93
N ASP A 187 -1.68 -10.61 -23.06
CA ASP A 187 -2.54 -10.22 -24.19
C ASP A 187 -3.72 -11.21 -24.40
N GLY A 188 -4.30 -11.68 -23.29
CA GLY A 188 -5.39 -12.67 -23.27
C GLY A 188 -4.95 -14.12 -23.54
N GLN A 189 -3.67 -14.36 -23.81
CA GLN A 189 -3.13 -15.71 -24.04
C GLN A 189 -2.60 -16.33 -22.75
N PRO A 190 -3.03 -17.55 -22.39
CA PRO A 190 -2.55 -18.21 -21.18
C PRO A 190 -1.12 -18.73 -21.34
N GLY A 191 -0.32 -18.56 -20.29
CA GLY A 191 1.04 -19.05 -20.18
C GLY A 191 1.38 -19.51 -18.77
N SER A 192 2.50 -20.22 -18.64
CA SER A 192 3.01 -20.66 -17.34
C SER A 192 4.53 -20.65 -17.29
N ILE A 193 5.05 -20.41 -16.09
CA ILE A 193 6.49 -20.44 -15.77
C ILE A 193 6.67 -21.35 -14.57
N GLN A 194 7.50 -22.37 -14.72
CA GLN A 194 8.07 -23.11 -13.59
C GLN A 194 9.25 -22.31 -13.02
N ALA A 195 9.35 -22.20 -11.71
CA ALA A 195 10.42 -21.50 -11.00
C ALA A 195 10.73 -22.16 -9.65
N ASP A 196 11.97 -22.02 -9.17
CA ASP A 196 12.36 -22.53 -7.85
C ASP A 196 11.76 -21.70 -6.71
N ALA A 197 11.41 -20.44 -7.00
CA ALA A 197 10.63 -19.57 -6.13
C ALA A 197 9.88 -18.49 -6.91
N VAL A 198 8.87 -17.92 -6.27
CA VAL A 198 8.12 -16.75 -6.76
C VAL A 198 8.27 -15.63 -5.74
N LEU A 199 8.60 -14.42 -6.20
CA LEU A 199 8.57 -13.19 -5.40
C LEU A 199 7.40 -12.31 -5.85
N LEU A 200 6.43 -12.12 -4.95
CA LEU A 200 5.35 -11.16 -5.14
C LEU A 200 5.84 -9.76 -4.77
N ALA A 201 5.76 -8.84 -5.73
CA ALA A 201 6.09 -7.42 -5.61
C ALA A 201 5.00 -6.55 -6.28
N THR A 202 3.74 -6.95 -6.11
CA THR A 202 2.59 -6.50 -6.92
C THR A 202 1.96 -5.18 -6.47
N GLY A 203 2.47 -4.56 -5.40
CA GLY A 203 1.87 -3.36 -4.82
C GLY A 203 0.60 -3.64 -4.00
N GLY A 204 -0.11 -2.57 -3.66
CA GLY A 204 -1.29 -2.60 -2.78
C GLY A 204 -2.64 -2.71 -3.51
N ALA A 205 -3.68 -2.15 -2.88
CA ALA A 205 -5.08 -2.30 -3.27
C ALA A 205 -5.86 -0.98 -3.30
N GLY A 206 -5.25 0.09 -3.79
CA GLY A 206 -5.90 1.40 -3.83
C GLY A 206 -7.22 1.43 -4.60
N GLN A 207 -7.45 0.50 -5.54
CA GLN A 207 -8.73 0.36 -6.26
C GLN A 207 -9.87 -0.24 -5.41
N LEU A 208 -9.63 -0.53 -4.12
CA LEU A 208 -10.71 -0.79 -3.17
C LEU A 208 -11.57 0.44 -2.90
N PHE A 209 -11.03 1.65 -3.07
CA PHE A 209 -11.70 2.89 -2.69
C PHE A 209 -12.00 3.76 -3.91
N ALA A 210 -13.08 4.53 -3.84
CA ALA A 210 -13.50 5.44 -4.89
C ALA A 210 -12.49 6.58 -5.04
N GLN A 211 -12.04 7.15 -3.93
CA GLN A 211 -11.00 8.18 -3.92
C GLN A 211 -9.66 7.57 -3.51
N THR A 212 -8.74 7.50 -4.47
CA THR A 212 -7.42 6.89 -4.29
C THR A 212 -6.35 7.67 -5.03
N THR A 213 -5.13 7.59 -4.53
CA THR A 213 -3.92 8.16 -5.17
C THR A 213 -3.13 7.09 -5.94
N ASN A 214 -3.59 5.85 -5.89
CA ASN A 214 -2.96 4.71 -6.56
C ASN A 214 -3.39 4.65 -8.03
N PRO A 215 -2.55 4.12 -8.94
CA PRO A 215 -2.92 3.89 -10.31
C PRO A 215 -3.96 2.77 -10.43
N ALA A 216 -4.57 2.65 -11.61
CA ALA A 216 -5.62 1.67 -11.91
C ALA A 216 -5.18 0.21 -11.70
N VAL A 217 -3.87 -0.06 -11.77
CA VAL A 217 -3.30 -1.41 -11.61
C VAL A 217 -3.25 -1.91 -10.17
N ALA A 218 -3.50 -1.06 -9.15
CA ALA A 218 -3.42 -1.46 -7.74
C ALA A 218 -4.68 -2.20 -7.27
N THR A 219 -4.81 -3.47 -7.68
CA THR A 219 -6.02 -4.30 -7.54
C THR A 219 -5.86 -5.50 -6.59
N ALA A 220 -4.92 -5.44 -5.65
CA ALA A 220 -4.69 -6.49 -4.64
C ALA A 220 -4.26 -7.86 -5.18
N ASP A 221 -3.69 -7.94 -6.40
CA ASP A 221 -3.47 -9.23 -7.08
C ASP A 221 -2.59 -10.18 -6.28
N GLY A 222 -1.44 -9.71 -5.79
CA GLY A 222 -0.54 -10.56 -5.00
C GLY A 222 -1.12 -11.00 -3.66
N LEU A 223 -1.98 -10.19 -3.03
CA LEU A 223 -2.70 -10.60 -1.82
C LEU A 223 -3.66 -11.75 -2.15
N GLY A 224 -4.45 -11.61 -3.21
CA GLY A 224 -5.39 -12.66 -3.65
C GLY A 224 -4.68 -13.96 -4.02
N LEU A 225 -3.57 -13.86 -4.78
CA LEU A 225 -2.74 -15.01 -5.14
C LEU A 225 -2.17 -15.72 -3.90
N ALA A 226 -1.58 -14.97 -2.98
CA ALA A 226 -0.96 -15.52 -1.78
C ALA A 226 -2.01 -16.16 -0.84
N TRP A 227 -3.14 -15.49 -0.61
CA TRP A 227 -4.23 -16.02 0.21
C TRP A 227 -4.76 -17.33 -0.35
N ARG A 228 -5.04 -17.40 -1.66
CA ARG A 228 -5.50 -18.64 -2.32
C ARG A 228 -4.47 -19.78 -2.22
N ALA A 229 -3.18 -19.45 -2.20
CA ALA A 229 -2.12 -20.44 -1.99
C ALA A 229 -1.95 -20.88 -0.52
N GLY A 230 -2.73 -20.32 0.41
CA GLY A 230 -2.69 -20.61 1.84
C GLY A 230 -1.65 -19.81 2.63
N ALA A 231 -1.20 -18.66 2.10
CA ALA A 231 -0.32 -17.76 2.83
C ALA A 231 -1.09 -16.99 3.91
N ALA A 232 -0.45 -16.82 5.07
CA ALA A 232 -0.97 -15.97 6.11
C ALA A 232 -0.93 -14.51 5.69
N VAL A 233 -1.97 -13.77 6.03
CA VAL A 233 -2.09 -12.32 5.85
C VAL A 233 -2.32 -11.67 7.22
N ALA A 234 -1.95 -10.40 7.35
CA ALA A 234 -2.04 -9.66 8.59
C ALA A 234 -2.33 -8.19 8.34
N ASP A 235 -2.85 -7.51 9.36
CA ASP A 235 -2.94 -6.04 9.46
C ASP A 235 -3.77 -5.38 8.33
N LEU A 236 -4.68 -6.14 7.72
CA LEU A 236 -5.45 -5.75 6.53
C LEU A 236 -6.41 -4.59 6.75
N GLU A 237 -6.85 -4.37 7.97
CA GLU A 237 -7.68 -3.26 8.39
C GLU A 237 -6.92 -1.92 8.46
N PHE A 238 -5.59 -1.93 8.43
CA PHE A 238 -4.79 -0.71 8.40
C PHE A 238 -4.54 -0.25 6.97
N PHE A 239 -5.38 0.69 6.52
CA PHE A 239 -5.23 1.37 5.23
C PHE A 239 -4.95 2.86 5.47
N GLN A 240 -3.80 3.36 5.04
CA GLN A 240 -3.46 4.77 5.19
C GLN A 240 -4.16 5.61 4.11
N PHE A 241 -4.86 6.64 4.57
CA PHE A 241 -5.40 7.69 3.72
C PHE A 241 -4.48 8.90 3.77
N HIS A 242 -4.07 9.39 2.60
CA HIS A 242 -3.30 10.63 2.49
C HIS A 242 -4.25 11.83 2.58
N PRO A 243 -3.95 12.86 3.39
CA PRO A 243 -4.90 13.93 3.67
C PRO A 243 -5.15 14.87 2.49
N THR A 244 -4.17 15.02 1.61
CA THR A 244 -4.17 16.07 0.58
C THR A 244 -4.11 15.49 -0.84
N CYS A 245 -5.23 14.92 -1.31
CA CYS A 245 -5.42 14.60 -2.72
C CYS A 245 -6.29 15.67 -3.38
N LEU A 246 -5.87 16.19 -4.53
CA LEU A 246 -6.61 17.20 -5.28
C LEU A 246 -8.00 16.70 -5.62
N VAL A 247 -9.01 17.51 -5.30
CA VAL A 247 -10.37 17.36 -5.80
C VAL A 247 -10.48 18.23 -7.05
N ARG A 248 -10.57 17.63 -8.23
CA ARG A 248 -10.65 18.40 -9.47
C ARG A 248 -12.01 19.11 -9.56
N PRO A 249 -12.04 20.41 -9.92
CA PRO A 249 -13.29 21.05 -10.29
C PRO A 249 -13.82 20.45 -11.59
N ASP A 250 -15.14 20.36 -11.74
CA ASP A 250 -15.89 19.74 -12.86
C ASP A 250 -15.57 20.28 -14.28
N ARG A 251 -14.61 21.19 -14.46
CA ARG A 251 -14.38 21.95 -15.71
C ARG A 251 -13.04 21.73 -16.41
N ALA A 252 -12.13 20.90 -15.90
CA ALA A 252 -10.84 20.69 -16.56
C ALA A 252 -10.87 19.41 -17.44
N PRO A 253 -10.71 19.48 -18.78
CA PRO A 253 -10.57 18.29 -19.60
C PRO A 253 -9.30 17.51 -19.21
N ALA A 254 -9.42 16.19 -19.09
CA ALA A 254 -8.29 15.31 -18.76
C ALA A 254 -7.21 15.38 -19.86
N ALA A 255 -6.03 15.88 -19.52
CA ALA A 255 -4.84 15.78 -20.37
C ALA A 255 -4.32 14.34 -20.37
N GLY A 256 -4.05 13.80 -21.56
CA GLY A 256 -3.78 12.39 -21.82
C GLY A 256 -2.68 11.75 -20.98
N GLY A 257 -3.07 10.72 -20.24
CA GLY A 257 -2.27 9.74 -19.51
C GLY A 257 -3.14 8.50 -19.25
N ALA A 258 -2.53 7.36 -18.91
CA ALA A 258 -3.24 6.09 -18.71
C ALA A 258 -4.44 6.26 -17.77
N LYS A 259 -5.65 6.13 -18.33
CA LYS A 259 -6.90 6.47 -17.66
C LYS A 259 -7.25 5.40 -16.63
N SER A 260 -7.56 5.82 -15.40
CA SER A 260 -8.48 5.08 -14.55
C SER A 260 -9.82 4.91 -15.27
N ASP A 261 -10.63 3.90 -14.89
CA ASP A 261 -11.97 3.69 -15.49
C ASP A 261 -12.91 4.91 -15.31
N ASP A 262 -12.57 5.86 -14.44
CA ASP A 262 -13.27 7.14 -14.22
C ASP A 262 -12.62 8.36 -14.92
N GLY A 263 -11.54 8.16 -15.70
CA GLY A 263 -10.90 9.18 -16.51
C GLY A 263 -10.14 10.26 -15.73
N GLN A 264 -9.91 10.07 -14.42
CA GLN A 264 -9.27 11.05 -13.54
C GLN A 264 -7.93 10.56 -13.02
N ASP A 265 -6.86 11.23 -13.42
CA ASP A 265 -5.51 10.96 -12.94
C ASP A 265 -5.34 11.64 -11.55
N PRO A 266 -5.37 10.89 -10.43
CA PRO A 266 -5.40 11.48 -9.09
C PRO A 266 -4.11 12.26 -8.84
N LEU A 267 -4.23 13.49 -8.36
CA LEU A 267 -3.08 14.31 -7.99
C LEU A 267 -2.94 14.34 -6.48
N LEU A 268 -1.98 13.58 -5.97
CA LEU A 268 -1.44 13.78 -4.63
C LEU A 268 -0.76 15.16 -4.55
N ILE A 269 -1.04 15.92 -3.50
CA ILE A 269 -0.22 17.08 -3.10
C ILE A 269 0.68 16.59 -1.97
N SER A 270 2.00 16.50 -2.23
CA SER A 270 2.98 15.93 -1.31
C SER A 270 2.90 16.49 0.11
N GLU A 271 3.13 15.63 1.09
CA GLU A 271 3.24 16.01 2.51
C GLU A 271 4.34 17.07 2.76
N ALA A 272 5.39 17.05 1.95
CA ALA A 272 6.44 18.06 1.99
C ALA A 272 5.89 19.49 1.85
N VAL A 273 4.76 19.70 1.15
CA VAL A 273 4.12 21.02 1.03
C VAL A 273 3.61 21.53 2.39
N ARG A 274 3.06 20.66 3.23
CA ARG A 274 2.71 21.00 4.63
C ARG A 274 3.96 21.25 5.47
N GLY A 275 5.01 20.46 5.26
CA GLY A 275 6.33 20.65 5.87
C GLY A 275 6.94 22.03 5.58
N GLU A 276 6.71 22.56 4.38
CA GLU A 276 7.15 23.91 3.97
C GLU A 276 6.25 25.05 4.51
N GLY A 277 5.16 24.73 5.22
CA GLY A 277 4.31 25.69 5.92
C GLY A 277 2.91 25.87 5.35
N ALA A 278 2.46 25.03 4.41
CA ALA A 278 1.07 25.10 3.94
C ALA A 278 0.09 24.71 5.05
N ILE A 279 -1.05 25.39 5.10
CA ILE A 279 -2.10 25.15 6.09
C ILE A 279 -3.35 24.53 5.46
N LEU A 280 -4.18 23.87 6.28
CA LEU A 280 -5.51 23.43 5.85
C LEU A 280 -6.60 24.35 6.40
N VAL A 281 -7.49 24.78 5.51
CA VAL A 281 -8.64 25.64 5.84
C VAL A 281 -9.95 25.05 5.31
N ASP A 282 -11.05 25.31 6.01
CA ASP A 282 -12.40 24.93 5.56
C ASP A 282 -12.92 25.86 4.44
N ALA A 283 -14.15 25.60 3.97
CA ALA A 283 -14.80 26.42 2.95
C ALA A 283 -15.09 27.87 3.40
N HIS A 284 -15.01 28.16 4.70
CA HIS A 284 -15.15 29.50 5.28
C HIS A 284 -13.79 30.17 5.51
N GLY A 285 -12.69 29.55 5.08
CA GLY A 285 -11.32 30.04 5.27
C GLY A 285 -10.78 29.88 6.69
N ARG A 286 -11.42 29.06 7.54
CA ARG A 286 -10.97 28.83 8.92
C ARG A 286 -9.93 27.72 8.97
N ARG A 287 -8.78 28.01 9.57
CA ARG A 287 -7.79 26.98 9.93
C ARG A 287 -8.29 26.19 11.14
N PHE A 288 -8.50 24.87 10.97
CA PHE A 288 -9.23 24.06 11.96
C PHE A 288 -8.39 23.01 12.69
N LEU A 289 -7.24 22.59 12.14
CA LEU A 289 -6.48 21.44 12.68
C LEU A 289 -5.96 21.62 14.12
N HIS A 290 -5.72 22.86 14.56
CA HIS A 290 -5.38 23.16 15.96
C HIS A 290 -6.46 22.73 16.96
N GLY A 291 -7.72 22.63 16.51
CA GLY A 291 -8.81 22.09 17.32
C GLY A 291 -8.78 20.57 17.48
N TYR A 292 -7.97 19.85 16.69
CA TYR A 292 -7.90 18.39 16.67
C TYR A 292 -6.56 17.85 17.18
N HIS A 293 -5.45 18.54 16.90
CA HIS A 293 -4.12 18.10 17.32
C HIS A 293 -3.15 19.29 17.48
N PRO A 294 -2.28 19.31 18.51
CA PRO A 294 -1.32 20.40 18.73
C PRO A 294 -0.32 20.59 17.58
N ASP A 295 0.10 19.49 16.94
CA ASP A 295 1.02 19.54 15.78
C ASP A 295 0.32 19.98 14.47
N ALA A 296 -1.00 20.16 14.48
CA ALA A 296 -1.82 20.60 13.35
C ALA A 296 -1.46 19.90 12.01
N GLU A 297 -0.99 20.64 11.00
CA GLU A 297 -0.62 20.11 9.68
C GLU A 297 0.59 19.17 9.69
N LEU A 298 1.41 19.19 10.74
CA LEU A 298 2.56 18.31 10.94
C LEU A 298 2.22 17.06 11.77
N ALA A 299 0.97 16.89 12.18
CA ALA A 299 0.51 15.66 12.81
C ALA A 299 0.63 14.46 11.84
N PRO A 300 0.67 13.22 12.36
CA PRO A 300 0.63 12.01 11.55
C PRO A 300 -0.54 11.97 10.55
N ARG A 301 -0.34 11.27 9.42
CA ARG A 301 -1.31 11.24 8.30
C ARG A 301 -2.70 10.75 8.71
N ASP A 302 -2.77 9.71 9.53
CA ASP A 302 -4.04 9.20 10.05
C ASP A 302 -4.79 10.27 10.85
N VAL A 303 -4.07 11.06 11.67
CA VAL A 303 -4.63 12.16 12.46
C VAL A 303 -5.16 13.25 11.55
N VAL A 304 -4.38 13.71 10.57
CA VAL A 304 -4.82 14.80 9.66
C VAL A 304 -6.01 14.34 8.81
N SER A 305 -5.95 13.15 8.21
CA SER A 305 -7.05 12.59 7.39
C SER A 305 -8.33 12.41 8.21
N ARG A 306 -8.22 11.88 9.43
CA ARG A 306 -9.35 11.75 10.37
C ARG A 306 -9.91 13.11 10.77
N SER A 307 -9.04 14.08 11.04
CA SER A 307 -9.47 15.44 11.42
C SER A 307 -10.25 16.10 10.30
N ILE A 308 -9.83 15.94 9.04
CA ILE A 308 -10.59 16.43 7.87
C ILE A 308 -11.97 15.78 7.83
N ALA A 309 -12.05 14.45 7.93
CA ALA A 309 -13.32 13.72 7.86
C ALA A 309 -14.29 14.12 9.00
N LEU A 310 -13.80 14.20 10.24
CA LEU A 310 -14.60 14.64 11.39
C LEU A 310 -15.03 16.10 11.26
N HIS A 311 -14.17 16.97 10.74
CA HIS A 311 -14.50 18.39 10.54
C HIS A 311 -15.59 18.58 9.49
N LEU A 312 -15.46 17.89 8.35
CA LEU A 312 -16.46 17.88 7.28
C LEU A 312 -17.81 17.33 7.76
N ALA A 313 -17.80 16.22 8.52
CA ALA A 313 -19.00 15.67 9.13
C ALA A 313 -19.67 16.68 10.10
N ALA A 314 -18.89 17.38 10.92
CA ALA A 314 -19.39 18.41 11.84
C ALA A 314 -19.97 19.64 11.13
N LEU A 315 -19.53 19.93 9.90
CA LEU A 315 -20.10 20.97 9.04
C LEU A 315 -21.34 20.50 8.26
N GLY A 316 -21.73 19.22 8.39
CA GLY A 316 -22.85 18.64 7.64
C GLY A 316 -22.51 18.33 6.17
N ASP A 317 -21.22 18.28 5.82
CA ASP A 317 -20.74 18.00 4.46
C ASP A 317 -19.72 16.85 4.45
N PRO A 318 -20.09 15.63 4.88
CA PRO A 318 -19.16 14.51 5.04
C PRO A 318 -18.50 14.03 3.73
N ASN A 319 -19.05 14.43 2.57
CA ASN A 319 -18.51 14.12 1.24
C ASN A 319 -17.85 15.33 0.58
N GLY A 320 -17.68 16.43 1.30
CA GLY A 320 -17.05 17.65 0.82
C GLY A 320 -15.54 17.57 0.76
N HIS A 321 -14.92 18.74 0.63
CA HIS A 321 -13.47 18.90 0.62
C HIS A 321 -13.05 20.10 1.45
N VAL A 322 -11.79 20.11 1.87
CA VAL A 322 -11.13 21.27 2.49
C VAL A 322 -10.16 21.88 1.50
N TYR A 323 -9.44 22.92 1.90
CA TYR A 323 -8.50 23.61 1.05
C TYR A 323 -7.10 23.61 1.64
N LEU A 324 -6.11 23.33 0.81
CA LEU A 324 -4.70 23.55 1.10
C LEU A 324 -4.30 24.96 0.66
N ASP A 325 -3.75 25.74 1.60
CA ASP A 325 -3.26 27.09 1.37
C ASP A 325 -1.72 27.09 1.43
N ALA A 326 -1.08 27.21 0.27
CA ALA A 326 0.38 27.29 0.13
C ALA A 326 0.88 28.73 -0.10
N ARG A 327 0.00 29.73 -0.14
CA ARG A 327 0.32 31.09 -0.60
C ARG A 327 1.38 31.75 0.28
N ALA A 328 1.28 31.57 1.60
CA ALA A 328 2.24 32.11 2.56
C ALA A 328 3.68 31.58 2.37
N ILE A 329 3.85 30.42 1.71
CA ILE A 329 5.19 29.87 1.41
C ILE A 329 5.90 30.77 0.41
N GLU A 330 5.23 31.25 -0.64
CA GLU A 330 5.81 32.18 -1.62
C GLU A 330 6.19 33.51 -0.96
N ASP A 331 5.34 34.03 -0.07
CA ASP A 331 5.61 35.26 0.67
C ASP A 331 6.86 35.13 1.56
N ALA A 332 7.04 33.97 2.21
CA ALA A 332 8.15 33.73 3.12
C ALA A 332 9.46 33.31 2.42
N ARG A 333 9.39 32.58 1.31
CA ARG A 333 10.54 31.96 0.62
C ARG A 333 10.91 32.62 -0.70
N GLY A 334 10.13 33.60 -1.13
CA GLY A 334 10.36 34.40 -2.32
C GLY A 334 9.77 33.79 -3.58
N ALA A 335 9.42 34.68 -4.51
CA ALA A 335 8.71 34.36 -5.74
C ALA A 335 9.32 33.18 -6.53
N GLY A 336 8.44 32.24 -6.91
CA GLY A 336 8.75 31.05 -7.67
C GLY A 336 9.33 29.91 -6.83
N PHE A 337 9.32 30.00 -5.49
CA PHE A 337 9.80 28.92 -4.63
C PHE A 337 9.02 27.63 -4.87
N LEU A 338 7.69 27.68 -4.89
CA LEU A 338 6.84 26.49 -5.08
C LEU A 338 7.11 25.84 -6.43
N LYS A 339 7.29 26.64 -7.49
CA LYS A 339 7.61 26.13 -8.82
C LYS A 339 8.96 25.41 -8.87
N ARG A 340 9.98 25.93 -8.18
CA ARG A 340 11.32 25.33 -8.15
C ARG A 340 11.34 24.07 -7.28
N ARG A 341 10.70 24.11 -6.10
CA ARG A 341 10.71 23.02 -5.12
C ARG A 341 9.76 21.88 -5.50
N PHE A 342 8.59 22.22 -6.05
CA PHE A 342 7.51 21.30 -6.40
C PHE A 342 7.07 21.48 -7.87
N PRO A 343 7.97 21.18 -8.84
CA PRO A 343 7.71 21.43 -10.25
C PRO A 343 6.55 20.59 -10.81
N THR A 344 6.41 19.33 -10.37
CA THR A 344 5.35 18.43 -10.82
C THR A 344 4.00 18.87 -10.29
N ILE A 345 3.90 19.17 -8.99
CA ILE A 345 2.67 19.67 -8.36
C ILE A 345 2.28 21.00 -9.00
N THR A 346 3.23 21.94 -9.17
CA THR A 346 2.95 23.23 -9.81
C THR A 346 2.41 23.07 -11.23
N ARG A 347 2.98 22.15 -12.03
CA ARG A 347 2.48 21.87 -13.38
C ARG A 347 1.08 21.28 -13.32
N ARG A 348 0.85 20.27 -12.47
CA ARG A 348 -0.40 19.50 -12.41
C ARG A 348 -1.56 20.30 -11.81
N THR A 349 -1.31 21.19 -10.85
CA THR A 349 -2.33 22.13 -10.34
C THR A 349 -2.72 23.13 -11.42
N ARG A 350 -1.76 23.67 -12.18
CA ARG A 350 -2.03 24.54 -13.33
C ARG A 350 -2.81 23.84 -14.45
N GLU A 351 -2.48 22.59 -14.76
CA GLU A 351 -3.25 21.76 -15.70
C GLU A 351 -4.69 21.52 -15.22
N ALA A 352 -4.91 21.50 -13.90
CA ALA A 352 -6.24 21.48 -13.30
C ALA A 352 -6.92 22.86 -13.24
N GLY A 353 -6.29 23.91 -13.79
CA GLY A 353 -6.82 25.28 -13.82
C GLY A 353 -6.61 26.07 -12.54
N ILE A 354 -5.74 25.63 -11.63
CA ILE A 354 -5.50 26.25 -10.32
C ILE A 354 -4.08 26.81 -10.26
N ASP A 355 -3.93 28.12 -10.09
CA ASP A 355 -2.63 28.70 -9.71
C ASP A 355 -2.48 28.67 -8.19
N TRP A 356 -1.93 27.57 -7.67
CA TRP A 356 -1.74 27.36 -6.23
C TRP A 356 -0.79 28.35 -5.54
N THR A 357 -0.12 29.23 -6.30
CA THR A 357 0.65 30.36 -5.74
C THR A 357 -0.25 31.53 -5.34
N ARG A 358 -1.52 31.53 -5.77
CA ARG A 358 -2.49 32.63 -5.59
C ARG A 358 -3.84 32.15 -5.08
N GLU A 359 -4.17 30.89 -5.34
CA GLU A 359 -5.47 30.29 -5.09
C GLU A 359 -5.36 29.13 -4.09
N LEU A 360 -6.47 28.86 -3.42
CA LEU A 360 -6.61 27.70 -2.54
C LEU A 360 -6.77 26.42 -3.37
N VAL A 361 -6.13 25.33 -2.94
CA VAL A 361 -6.20 24.04 -3.64
C VAL A 361 -7.22 23.14 -2.95
N PRO A 362 -8.35 22.77 -3.58
CA PRO A 362 -9.33 21.86 -3.00
C PRO A 362 -8.74 20.47 -2.84
N VAL A 363 -8.81 19.92 -1.62
CA VAL A 363 -8.21 18.63 -1.28
C VAL A 363 -9.12 17.82 -0.34
N ALA A 364 -9.06 16.50 -0.46
CA ALA A 364 -9.72 15.57 0.43
C ALA A 364 -8.87 14.32 0.69
N PRO A 365 -9.11 13.59 1.80
CA PRO A 365 -8.42 12.35 2.09
C PRO A 365 -8.65 11.29 1.00
N ALA A 366 -7.59 10.57 0.65
CA ALA A 366 -7.64 9.53 -0.39
C ALA A 366 -6.87 8.29 0.05
N ALA A 367 -7.39 7.11 -0.30
CA ALA A 367 -6.67 5.85 -0.11
C ALA A 367 -5.29 5.94 -0.77
N HIS A 368 -4.24 5.52 -0.05
CA HIS A 368 -2.87 5.80 -0.48
C HIS A 368 -1.89 4.65 -0.29
N TYR A 369 -1.93 3.96 0.85
CA TYR A 369 -1.01 2.84 1.11
C TYR A 369 -1.68 1.78 1.96
N TRP A 370 -1.49 0.52 1.62
CA TRP A 370 -1.93 -0.60 2.45
C TRP A 370 -0.79 -1.07 3.36
N MET A 371 -0.95 -0.92 4.68
CA MET A 371 0.07 -1.39 5.64
C MET A 371 0.01 -2.90 5.86
N GLY A 372 -1.20 -3.45 5.84
CA GLY A 372 -1.43 -4.88 5.84
C GLY A 372 -1.06 -5.54 4.51
N GLY A 373 -1.00 -6.87 4.53
CA GLY A 373 -0.64 -7.63 3.35
C GLY A 373 -0.26 -9.07 3.70
N VAL A 374 0.51 -9.70 2.81
CA VAL A 374 1.03 -11.06 2.99
C VAL A 374 2.08 -11.06 4.09
N SER A 375 1.86 -11.83 5.16
CA SER A 375 2.78 -11.92 6.28
C SER A 375 4.13 -12.49 5.82
N THR A 376 5.21 -11.82 6.20
CA THR A 376 6.58 -12.26 5.90
C THR A 376 7.48 -12.33 7.12
N ASP A 377 8.52 -13.15 7.06
CA ASP A 377 9.65 -13.02 7.98
C ASP A 377 10.56 -11.82 7.60
N LEU A 378 11.64 -11.61 8.35
CA LEU A 378 12.61 -10.53 8.07
C LEU A 378 13.37 -10.71 6.75
N HIS A 379 13.15 -11.81 6.03
CA HIS A 379 13.79 -12.16 4.78
C HIS A 379 12.78 -12.23 3.62
N GLY A 380 11.54 -11.77 3.82
CA GLY A 380 10.50 -11.77 2.80
C GLY A 380 9.90 -13.16 2.52
N ARG A 381 10.23 -14.21 3.30
CA ARG A 381 9.59 -15.53 3.16
C ARG A 381 8.17 -15.47 3.71
N THR A 382 7.21 -15.99 2.94
CA THR A 382 5.83 -16.16 3.42
C THR A 382 5.69 -17.47 4.20
N THR A 383 4.51 -17.75 4.74
CA THR A 383 4.21 -19.06 5.37
C THR A 383 4.10 -20.20 4.36
N VAL A 384 4.11 -19.91 3.05
CA VAL A 384 4.06 -20.89 1.97
C VAL A 384 5.47 -21.08 1.39
N PRO A 385 6.06 -22.28 1.51
CA PRO A 385 7.39 -22.54 0.94
C PRO A 385 7.48 -22.23 -0.55
N GLY A 386 8.59 -21.62 -0.99
CA GLY A 386 8.79 -21.21 -2.38
C GLY A 386 8.09 -19.89 -2.76
N LEU A 387 7.34 -19.28 -1.85
CA LEU A 387 6.70 -17.98 -2.04
C LEU A 387 7.33 -16.92 -1.14
N PHE A 388 7.75 -15.81 -1.76
CA PHE A 388 8.26 -14.61 -1.12
C PHE A 388 7.34 -13.43 -1.42
N ALA A 389 7.36 -12.40 -0.56
CA ALA A 389 6.67 -11.14 -0.79
C ALA A 389 7.54 -9.96 -0.32
N ALA A 390 7.55 -8.86 -1.08
CA ALA A 390 8.27 -7.64 -0.71
C ALA A 390 7.60 -6.38 -1.28
N GLY A 391 7.82 -5.24 -0.61
CA GLY A 391 7.10 -3.99 -0.90
C GLY A 391 5.68 -4.01 -0.35
N GLU A 392 4.80 -3.17 -0.88
CA GLU A 392 3.45 -2.92 -0.34
C GLU A 392 2.52 -4.14 -0.33
N VAL A 393 2.81 -5.19 -1.11
CA VAL A 393 2.05 -6.45 -1.03
C VAL A 393 2.31 -7.22 0.28
N ALA A 394 3.45 -6.97 0.92
CA ALA A 394 3.89 -7.67 2.12
C ALA A 394 3.54 -6.89 3.38
N CYS A 395 3.12 -7.63 4.41
CA CYS A 395 3.12 -7.17 5.79
C CYS A 395 4.43 -7.62 6.46
N THR A 396 5.47 -6.79 6.39
CA THR A 396 6.74 -6.99 7.11
C THR A 396 6.62 -6.63 8.59
N GLY A 397 5.59 -5.86 8.94
CA GLY A 397 5.39 -5.24 10.25
C GLY A 397 6.15 -3.92 10.44
N VAL A 398 6.90 -3.42 9.46
CA VAL A 398 7.63 -2.12 9.59
C VAL A 398 6.68 -0.95 9.83
N GLN A 399 5.55 -0.94 9.15
CA GLN A 399 4.66 0.22 9.10
C GLN A 399 3.71 0.33 10.30
N GLY A 400 3.50 -0.76 11.04
CA GLY A 400 2.52 -0.81 12.12
C GLY A 400 1.13 -0.34 11.66
N ALA A 401 0.45 0.39 12.54
CA ALA A 401 -0.91 0.88 12.29
C ALA A 401 -0.96 2.16 11.44
N ASN A 402 0.19 2.81 11.21
CA ASN A 402 0.30 4.01 10.40
C ASN A 402 1.75 4.19 9.90
N ARG A 403 1.91 4.23 8.59
CA ARG A 403 3.22 4.37 7.95
C ARG A 403 3.83 5.77 8.14
N LEU A 404 5.10 5.83 8.50
CA LEU A 404 5.94 7.05 8.38
C LEU A 404 6.17 7.40 6.91
N ALA A 405 6.03 8.67 6.55
CA ALA A 405 6.26 9.12 5.18
C ALA A 405 7.66 8.74 4.66
N SER A 406 7.78 8.54 3.35
CA SER A 406 9.06 8.22 2.68
C SER A 406 9.75 6.89 3.08
N ASN A 407 9.15 6.08 3.98
CA ASN A 407 9.64 4.73 4.32
C ASN A 407 9.20 3.63 3.31
N SER A 408 8.17 3.82 2.49
CA SER A 408 7.65 2.72 1.64
C SER A 408 8.56 2.32 0.49
N LEU A 409 9.20 3.30 -0.16
CA LEU A 409 10.19 3.00 -1.20
C LEU A 409 11.37 2.24 -0.60
N LEU A 410 11.81 2.67 0.60
CA LEU A 410 12.87 2.02 1.35
C LEU A 410 12.51 0.58 1.72
N GLU A 411 11.29 0.35 2.22
CA GLU A 411 10.80 -1.00 2.56
C GLU A 411 10.89 -1.92 1.35
N GLY A 412 10.44 -1.47 0.19
CA GLY A 412 10.54 -2.23 -1.04
C GLY A 412 11.97 -2.62 -1.41
N LEU A 413 12.95 -1.72 -1.23
CA LEU A 413 14.36 -2.01 -1.51
C LEU A 413 14.95 -3.02 -0.52
N VAL A 414 14.85 -2.73 0.78
CA VAL A 414 15.48 -3.52 1.83
C VAL A 414 14.93 -4.94 1.81
N PHE A 415 13.60 -5.10 1.84
CA PHE A 415 13.00 -6.43 1.87
C PHE A 415 13.01 -7.12 0.50
N GLY A 416 13.03 -6.36 -0.60
CA GLY A 416 13.27 -6.92 -1.94
C GLY A 416 14.66 -7.55 -2.07
N ARG A 417 15.71 -6.86 -1.63
CA ARG A 417 17.07 -7.43 -1.56
C ARG A 417 17.12 -8.64 -0.65
N ARG A 418 16.56 -8.55 0.56
CA ARG A 418 16.63 -9.65 1.54
C ARG A 418 15.90 -10.90 1.06
N ALA A 419 14.80 -10.75 0.32
CA ALA A 419 14.13 -11.86 -0.36
C ALA A 419 15.03 -12.55 -1.40
N VAL A 420 15.79 -11.77 -2.17
CA VAL A 420 16.78 -12.32 -3.12
C VAL A 420 17.93 -13.03 -2.37
N GLU A 421 18.50 -12.41 -1.34
CA GLU A 421 19.57 -13.01 -0.53
C GLU A 421 19.11 -14.33 0.10
N ALA A 422 17.87 -14.39 0.59
CA ALA A 422 17.26 -15.60 1.13
C ALA A 422 17.01 -16.67 0.06
N PHE A 423 16.46 -16.27 -1.09
CA PHE A 423 16.28 -17.16 -2.23
C PHE A 423 17.62 -17.80 -2.63
N LEU A 424 18.69 -17.02 -2.77
CA LEU A 424 20.01 -17.53 -3.13
C LEU A 424 20.62 -18.39 -2.01
N GLY A 425 20.45 -17.99 -0.75
CA GLY A 425 20.97 -18.70 0.42
C GLY A 425 20.37 -20.08 0.64
N ASP A 426 19.08 -20.27 0.36
CA ASP A 426 18.40 -21.57 0.45
C ASP A 426 19.00 -22.63 -0.50
N ALA A 427 19.83 -22.22 -1.47
CA ALA A 427 20.55 -23.14 -2.36
C ALA A 427 21.71 -23.86 -1.64
N THR A 428 22.28 -23.24 -0.61
CA THR A 428 23.45 -23.76 0.12
C THR A 428 23.08 -24.79 1.18
N THR A 429 21.81 -24.79 1.62
CA THR A 429 21.27 -25.74 2.61
C THR A 429 20.60 -26.95 1.97
N LEU A 430 20.18 -26.85 0.71
CA LEU A 430 19.66 -27.94 -0.11
C LEU A 430 20.75 -28.52 -1.02
N GLY A 431 21.79 -29.12 -0.43
CA GLY A 431 22.69 -30.02 -1.17
C GLY A 431 21.92 -31.23 -1.74
N PRO A 432 22.47 -31.94 -2.73
CA PRO A 432 21.73 -32.95 -3.50
C PRO A 432 21.12 -33.99 -2.56
N SER A 433 19.80 -34.17 -2.67
CA SER A 433 19.02 -35.15 -1.93
C SER A 433 19.68 -36.53 -2.04
N GLN A 434 20.32 -36.97 -0.97
CA GLN A 434 20.53 -38.40 -0.79
C GLN A 434 19.20 -39.01 -0.40
N ASP A 435 18.71 -39.91 -1.25
CA ASP A 435 17.73 -40.92 -0.87
C ASP A 435 18.16 -41.55 0.46
N SER A 436 17.44 -41.26 1.54
CA SER A 436 17.51 -42.05 2.76
C SER A 436 16.09 -42.43 3.17
N THR A 437 15.67 -43.58 2.69
CA THR A 437 14.56 -44.36 3.22
C THR A 437 14.90 -44.88 4.61
N THR A 438 14.75 -44.05 5.64
CA THR A 438 14.67 -44.53 7.04
C THR A 438 13.92 -43.52 7.92
N PRO A 439 12.93 -43.95 8.72
CA PRO A 439 12.18 -43.04 9.59
C PRO A 439 12.97 -42.75 10.88
N PRO A 440 13.10 -41.50 11.34
CA PRO A 440 13.62 -41.24 12.68
C PRO A 440 12.49 -41.39 13.71
N GLY A 441 12.73 -42.29 14.66
CA GLY A 441 11.90 -42.48 15.84
C GLY A 441 11.92 -41.28 16.78
N ALA A 442 10.84 -41.19 17.55
CA ALA A 442 10.60 -40.19 18.57
C ALA A 442 11.70 -40.13 19.64
N SER A 443 12.08 -38.92 20.04
CA SER A 443 12.27 -38.59 21.46
C SER A 443 11.93 -37.12 21.69
N ALA A 444 11.14 -36.89 22.73
CA ALA A 444 10.64 -35.61 23.18
C ALA A 444 11.62 -34.98 24.17
N ASP A 445 11.85 -33.67 24.05
CA ASP A 445 11.90 -32.72 25.18
C ASP A 445 12.15 -31.31 24.64
N GLY A 446 11.06 -30.65 24.24
CA GLY A 446 11.01 -29.22 23.98
C GLY A 446 10.22 -28.54 25.09
N THR A 447 10.90 -28.03 26.11
CA THR A 447 10.28 -27.11 27.08
C THR A 447 10.28 -25.69 26.48
N PRO A 448 9.12 -25.01 26.37
CA PRO A 448 9.05 -23.65 25.82
C PRO A 448 9.61 -22.62 26.82
N PRO A 449 10.37 -21.59 26.39
CA PRO A 449 10.83 -20.54 27.29
C PRO A 449 9.66 -19.62 27.65
N ARG A 450 9.29 -19.61 28.93
CA ARG A 450 8.35 -18.66 29.52
C ARG A 450 9.00 -17.28 29.64
N ALA A 451 8.28 -16.25 29.22
CA ALA A 451 8.58 -14.86 29.51
C ALA A 451 8.47 -14.60 31.03
N SER A 452 9.49 -13.96 31.62
CA SER A 452 9.45 -13.43 32.98
C SER A 452 9.42 -11.91 32.93
N SER A 453 8.31 -11.30 33.36
CA SER A 453 8.23 -9.87 33.60
C SER A 453 8.86 -9.52 34.96
N ALA A 454 9.56 -8.40 35.02
CA ALA A 454 9.89 -7.73 36.27
C ALA A 454 9.73 -6.22 36.03
N ALA A 455 8.67 -5.66 36.62
CA ALA A 455 8.42 -4.23 36.70
C ALA A 455 8.54 -3.77 38.15
N SER A 456 9.23 -2.65 38.37
CA SER A 456 9.15 -1.78 39.55
C SER A 456 10.02 -0.54 39.26
N GLY A 457 9.60 0.72 39.34
CA GLY A 457 8.34 1.36 39.69
C GLY A 457 8.53 2.91 39.69
N LEU A 458 7.41 3.64 39.82
CA LEU A 458 7.18 5.09 40.04
C LEU A 458 6.61 5.91 38.84
N PRO A 459 5.74 6.91 39.11
CA PRO A 459 4.40 6.97 38.54
C PRO A 459 4.22 7.99 37.38
N LEU A 460 3.42 7.59 36.39
CA LEU A 460 2.92 8.44 35.31
C LEU A 460 1.50 8.91 35.61
N THR A 461 1.27 10.22 35.52
CA THR A 461 -0.07 10.83 35.47
C THR A 461 -0.49 11.01 34.01
N HIS A 462 -1.67 10.49 33.68
CA HIS A 462 -2.49 10.74 32.48
C HIS A 462 -1.89 10.41 31.10
N ALA A 463 -1.94 9.11 30.74
CA ALA A 463 -2.16 8.64 29.36
C ALA A 463 -2.88 7.28 29.45
N SER A 464 -4.14 7.23 29.03
CA SER A 464 -4.86 5.99 28.73
C SER A 464 -4.31 5.43 27.41
N GLY A 465 -3.83 4.21 27.26
CA GLY A 465 -3.57 3.11 28.18
C GLY A 465 -3.16 1.95 27.27
N ALA A 466 -1.95 1.42 27.46
CA ALA A 466 -1.52 0.14 26.91
C ALA A 466 -0.88 -0.65 28.08
N PRO A 467 -0.81 -2.00 28.05
CA PRO A 467 -1.06 -2.88 26.91
C PRO A 467 -1.95 -4.11 27.22
N SER A 468 -2.45 -4.76 26.16
CA SER A 468 -2.54 -6.23 26.14
C SER A 468 -1.44 -6.73 25.21
N ALA A 469 -0.62 -7.66 25.69
CA ALA A 469 0.34 -8.39 24.88
C ALA A 469 -0.42 -9.35 23.92
N ASP A 470 0.15 -9.55 22.74
CA ASP A 470 -0.22 -10.54 21.72
C ASP A 470 -1.67 -10.51 21.18
N ALA A 471 -1.88 -9.75 20.11
CA ALA A 471 -2.97 -10.01 19.17
C ALA A 471 -2.55 -9.63 17.74
N TYR A 472 -1.58 -10.34 17.17
CA TYR A 472 -1.49 -10.44 15.71
C TYR A 472 -2.71 -11.24 15.25
N VAL A 473 -3.69 -10.59 14.61
CA VAL A 473 -4.77 -11.30 13.94
C VAL A 473 -4.19 -11.91 12.67
N ARG A 474 -3.68 -13.14 12.79
CA ARG A 474 -3.30 -13.96 11.65
C ARG A 474 -4.55 -14.65 11.15
N LEU A 475 -4.97 -14.33 9.93
CA LEU A 475 -5.99 -15.11 9.25
C LEU A 475 -5.30 -16.29 8.55
N SER A 476 -5.74 -17.52 8.86
CA SER A 476 -5.36 -18.75 8.17
C SER A 476 -6.63 -19.42 7.62
N GLY A 477 -6.53 -20.03 6.44
CA GLY A 477 -7.65 -20.41 5.56
C GLY A 477 -8.64 -21.48 6.02
N ASP A 478 -8.97 -21.58 7.31
CA ASP A 478 -10.05 -22.44 7.81
C ASP A 478 -11.21 -21.56 8.29
N TRP A 479 -12.20 -21.37 7.43
CA TRP A 479 -13.50 -20.78 7.81
C TRP A 479 -14.32 -21.84 8.55
N GLU A 480 -14.53 -21.69 9.85
CA GLU A 480 -15.57 -22.45 10.54
C GLU A 480 -16.95 -21.81 10.25
N ASP A 481 -17.82 -22.58 9.58
CA ASP A 481 -19.23 -22.30 9.30
C ASP A 481 -20.04 -22.31 10.61
N SER A 482 -19.89 -21.28 11.44
CA SER A 482 -20.62 -21.16 12.71
C SER A 482 -21.42 -19.85 12.78
N ASP A 483 -22.44 -19.71 11.92
CA ASP A 483 -23.70 -19.06 12.33
C ASP A 483 -24.82 -19.34 11.32
N ARG A 484 -25.19 -20.62 11.17
CA ARG A 484 -26.44 -21.04 10.54
C ARG A 484 -27.52 -21.25 11.61
N THR A 485 -27.99 -20.19 12.24
CA THR A 485 -29.30 -20.21 12.89
C THR A 485 -30.19 -19.15 12.29
N ALA A 486 -31.01 -19.58 11.33
CA ALA A 486 -32.09 -18.79 10.76
C ALA A 486 -33.10 -18.45 11.87
N ALA A 487 -33.12 -17.19 12.31
CA ALA A 487 -34.24 -16.64 13.06
C ALA A 487 -35.32 -16.17 12.06
N PRO A 488 -36.63 -16.37 12.35
CA PRO A 488 -37.70 -15.92 11.46
C PRO A 488 -37.78 -14.38 11.46
N TYR A 489 -37.72 -13.78 10.26
CA TYR A 489 -37.91 -12.35 10.05
C TYR A 489 -39.35 -11.90 10.43
N PRO A 490 -39.55 -10.72 11.02
CA PRO A 490 -40.87 -10.09 11.07
C PRO A 490 -41.20 -9.55 9.67
N GLU A 491 -42.38 -9.91 9.15
CA GLU A 491 -42.92 -9.40 7.89
C GLU A 491 -43.10 -7.88 7.96
N GLY A 492 -42.23 -7.15 7.27
CA GLY A 492 -42.30 -5.72 7.08
C GLY A 492 -41.91 -5.36 5.64
N ASN A 493 -42.92 -5.33 4.77
CA ASN A 493 -43.00 -4.70 3.44
C ASN A 493 -41.66 -4.37 2.73
N MET A 494 -41.03 -5.38 2.11
CA MET A 494 -39.94 -5.16 1.13
C MET A 494 -40.56 -4.86 -0.24
N GLY A 495 -40.34 -3.64 -0.74
CA GLY A 495 -40.49 -3.34 -2.16
C GLY A 495 -39.42 -4.08 -2.98
N ASP A 496 -39.80 -4.52 -4.18
CA ASP A 496 -38.93 -5.13 -5.19
C ASP A 496 -37.61 -4.36 -5.37
N ALA A 497 -36.52 -4.85 -4.78
CA ALA A 497 -35.17 -4.48 -5.16
C ALA A 497 -34.50 -5.76 -5.70
N ALA A 498 -34.18 -5.75 -7.00
CA ALA A 498 -33.37 -6.80 -7.60
C ALA A 498 -32.06 -6.97 -6.81
N PRO A 499 -31.50 -8.19 -6.68
CA PRO A 499 -30.22 -8.40 -6.02
C PRO A 499 -29.17 -7.47 -6.64
N ARG A 500 -28.49 -6.68 -5.79
CA ARG A 500 -27.51 -5.69 -6.24
C ARG A 500 -26.35 -6.41 -6.94
N GLU A 501 -26.27 -6.30 -8.26
CA GLU A 501 -25.17 -6.89 -9.02
C GLU A 501 -23.81 -6.31 -8.60
N PHE A 502 -22.80 -7.18 -8.53
CA PHE A 502 -21.44 -6.74 -8.26
C PHE A 502 -20.92 -5.88 -9.42
N SER A 503 -20.29 -4.76 -9.08
CA SER A 503 -19.42 -4.02 -9.99
C SER A 503 -18.25 -3.41 -9.21
N ARG A 504 -17.09 -3.23 -9.86
CA ARG A 504 -15.94 -2.52 -9.28
C ARG A 504 -16.32 -1.13 -8.74
N GLY A 505 -17.21 -0.42 -9.44
CA GLY A 505 -17.72 0.87 -9.00
C GLY A 505 -18.57 0.78 -7.72
N ALA A 506 -19.46 -0.20 -7.60
CA ALA A 506 -20.25 -0.43 -6.40
C ALA A 506 -19.36 -0.82 -5.20
N LEU A 507 -18.39 -1.71 -5.41
CA LEU A 507 -17.39 -2.08 -4.40
C LEU A 507 -16.64 -0.86 -3.88
N ARG A 508 -16.11 -0.03 -4.78
CA ARG A 508 -15.36 1.19 -4.45
C ARG A 508 -16.18 2.17 -3.61
N ARG A 509 -17.46 2.36 -3.93
CA ARG A 509 -18.37 3.21 -3.16
C ARG A 509 -18.66 2.63 -1.78
N LEU A 510 -18.98 1.33 -1.70
CA LEU A 510 -19.23 0.63 -0.44
C LEU A 510 -18.05 0.77 0.53
N MET A 511 -16.84 0.45 0.06
CA MET A 511 -15.63 0.52 0.88
C MET A 511 -15.31 1.94 1.32
N THR A 512 -15.53 2.94 0.46
CA THR A 512 -15.31 4.35 0.83
C THR A 512 -16.28 4.81 1.91
N ALA A 513 -17.56 4.44 1.79
CA ALA A 513 -18.61 4.85 2.72
C ALA A 513 -18.53 4.12 4.07
N GLN A 514 -18.20 2.83 4.06
CA GLN A 514 -18.39 1.96 5.23
C GLN A 514 -17.09 1.41 5.82
N ALA A 515 -15.98 1.44 5.08
CA ALA A 515 -14.66 0.97 5.51
C ALA A 515 -13.54 2.00 5.25
N GLY A 516 -13.92 3.28 5.12
CA GLY A 516 -13.03 4.40 4.83
C GLY A 516 -12.25 4.89 6.07
N VAL A 517 -12.06 6.22 6.14
CA VAL A 517 -11.35 6.89 7.25
C VAL A 517 -12.09 6.74 8.57
N LEU A 518 -13.41 6.89 8.56
CA LEU A 518 -14.28 6.75 9.73
C LEU A 518 -15.04 5.42 9.63
N ARG A 519 -15.08 4.66 10.72
CA ARG A 519 -15.72 3.35 10.77
C ARG A 519 -16.55 3.22 12.03
N THR A 520 -17.62 2.42 11.94
CA THR A 520 -18.42 1.98 13.07
C THR A 520 -18.72 0.49 12.90
N GLY A 521 -19.01 -0.22 13.99
CA GLY A 521 -19.40 -1.62 13.95
C GLY A 521 -20.67 -1.86 13.14
N GLY A 522 -21.59 -0.87 13.08
CA GLY A 522 -22.78 -0.92 12.23
C GLY A 522 -22.43 -0.92 10.75
N LEU A 523 -21.69 0.10 10.30
CA LEU A 523 -21.29 0.23 8.90
C LEU A 523 -20.46 -0.97 8.42
N LEU A 524 -19.58 -1.49 9.27
CA LEU A 524 -18.75 -2.65 8.91
C LEU A 524 -19.57 -3.95 8.81
N ARG A 525 -20.63 -4.12 9.62
CA ARG A 525 -21.55 -5.27 9.48
C ARG A 525 -22.34 -5.19 8.18
N GLU A 526 -22.85 -4.01 7.83
CA GLU A 526 -23.55 -3.78 6.55
C GLU A 526 -22.64 -4.05 5.36
N ALA A 527 -21.40 -3.54 5.40
CA ALA A 527 -20.40 -3.82 4.36
C ALA A 527 -20.15 -5.32 4.23
N GLY A 528 -19.98 -6.02 5.36
CA GLY A 528 -19.77 -7.46 5.39
C GLY A 528 -20.91 -8.25 4.74
N ALA A 529 -22.16 -7.85 4.99
CA ALA A 529 -23.34 -8.48 4.39
C ALA A 529 -23.37 -8.28 2.86
N ALA A 530 -23.20 -7.04 2.39
CA ALA A 530 -23.17 -6.74 0.95
C ALA A 530 -22.03 -7.47 0.22
N LEU A 531 -20.84 -7.53 0.83
CA LEU A 531 -19.71 -8.26 0.27
C LEU A 531 -19.97 -9.78 0.20
N ALA A 532 -20.66 -10.35 1.20
CA ALA A 532 -21.03 -11.76 1.21
C ALA A 532 -22.03 -12.11 0.09
N GLU A 533 -23.01 -11.24 -0.16
CA GLU A 533 -23.96 -11.40 -1.28
C GLU A 533 -23.24 -11.42 -2.63
N TRP A 534 -22.32 -10.47 -2.86
CA TRP A 534 -21.50 -10.46 -4.08
C TRP A 534 -20.59 -11.68 -4.18
N ALA A 535 -19.99 -12.12 -3.07
CA ALA A 535 -19.10 -13.28 -3.04
C ALA A 535 -19.82 -14.60 -3.35
N ALA A 536 -21.11 -14.72 -3.05
CA ALA A 536 -21.91 -15.90 -3.41
C ALA A 536 -22.02 -16.09 -4.94
N VAL A 537 -21.94 -15.00 -5.70
CA VAL A 537 -22.01 -14.98 -7.17
C VAL A 537 -20.62 -15.00 -7.80
N VAL A 538 -19.74 -14.06 -7.41
CA VAL A 538 -18.40 -13.89 -7.99
C VAL A 538 -17.45 -15.02 -7.57
N ARG A 539 -17.67 -15.63 -6.41
CA ARG A 539 -16.85 -16.70 -5.82
C ARG A 539 -15.36 -16.34 -5.79
N PRO A 540 -14.98 -15.27 -5.09
CA PRO A 540 -13.63 -14.74 -5.15
C PRO A 540 -12.59 -15.79 -4.75
N GLU A 541 -12.87 -16.73 -3.85
CA GLU A 541 -11.93 -17.81 -3.45
C GLU A 541 -11.62 -18.82 -4.57
N ALA A 542 -12.50 -18.97 -5.57
CA ALA A 542 -12.39 -19.92 -6.66
C ALA A 542 -12.53 -19.20 -8.01
N VAL A 543 -11.51 -18.42 -8.37
CA VAL A 543 -11.50 -17.60 -9.58
C VAL A 543 -11.54 -18.49 -10.82
N PRO A 544 -12.50 -18.31 -11.74
CA PRO A 544 -12.58 -19.12 -12.95
C PRO A 544 -11.37 -18.87 -13.87
N GLN A 545 -11.06 -19.84 -14.74
CA GLN A 545 -10.13 -19.63 -15.84
C GLN A 545 -10.76 -18.71 -16.89
N ALA A 546 -10.74 -17.41 -16.62
CA ALA A 546 -11.18 -16.36 -17.52
C ALA A 546 -10.00 -15.83 -18.34
N ALA A 547 -10.23 -15.53 -19.62
CA ALA A 547 -9.23 -14.90 -20.51
C ALA A 547 -9.14 -13.38 -20.32
N ASP A 548 -10.12 -12.77 -19.66
CA ASP A 548 -10.12 -11.35 -19.33
C ASP A 548 -9.44 -11.12 -17.97
N PRO A 549 -8.30 -10.39 -17.91
CA PRO A 549 -7.64 -10.03 -16.66
C PRO A 549 -8.55 -9.30 -15.67
N ARG A 550 -9.53 -8.52 -16.13
CA ARG A 550 -10.43 -7.76 -15.24
C ARG A 550 -11.27 -8.68 -14.35
N THR A 551 -11.64 -9.87 -14.83
CA THR A 551 -12.35 -10.87 -14.01
C THR A 551 -11.50 -11.30 -12.81
N HIS A 552 -10.19 -11.47 -13.00
CA HIS A 552 -9.26 -11.81 -11.92
C HIS A 552 -9.08 -10.64 -10.95
N GLU A 553 -8.89 -9.43 -11.48
CA GLU A 553 -8.75 -8.21 -10.67
C GLU A 553 -9.97 -7.96 -9.78
N ASP A 554 -11.18 -8.11 -10.33
CA ASP A 554 -12.43 -7.90 -9.59
C ASP A 554 -12.62 -8.94 -8.47
N ALA A 555 -12.27 -10.20 -8.74
CA ALA A 555 -12.26 -11.24 -7.71
C ALA A 555 -11.20 -10.99 -6.64
N ASN A 556 -10.02 -10.47 -7.01
CA ASN A 556 -8.96 -10.08 -6.07
C ASN A 556 -9.41 -8.93 -5.17
N LEU A 557 -10.03 -7.90 -5.75
CA LEU A 557 -10.57 -6.74 -5.03
C LEU A 557 -11.71 -7.15 -4.09
N LEU A 558 -12.63 -8.00 -4.53
CA LEU A 558 -13.71 -8.48 -3.67
C LEU A 558 -13.18 -9.29 -2.47
N LEU A 559 -12.21 -10.19 -2.70
CA LEU A 559 -11.55 -10.92 -1.62
C LEU A 559 -10.86 -9.96 -0.64
N ALA A 560 -10.07 -9.02 -1.17
CA ALA A 560 -9.36 -8.03 -0.37
C ALA A 560 -10.31 -7.19 0.49
N ALA A 561 -11.46 -6.80 -0.06
CA ALA A 561 -12.51 -6.09 0.68
C ALA A 561 -13.10 -6.94 1.82
N GLN A 562 -13.42 -8.21 1.56
CA GLN A 562 -13.94 -9.13 2.58
C GLN A 562 -12.95 -9.28 3.75
N LEU A 563 -11.67 -9.50 3.42
CA LEU A 563 -10.63 -9.68 4.44
C LEU A 563 -10.38 -8.39 5.25
N LEU A 564 -10.36 -7.22 4.58
CA LEU A 564 -10.21 -5.94 5.25
C LEU A 564 -11.39 -5.66 6.19
N VAL A 565 -12.62 -5.81 5.70
CA VAL A 565 -13.84 -5.58 6.51
C VAL A 565 -13.91 -6.54 7.67
N HIS A 566 -13.57 -7.83 7.46
CA HIS A 566 -13.50 -8.81 8.54
C HIS A 566 -12.50 -8.39 9.61
N ALA A 567 -11.24 -8.11 9.23
CA ALA A 567 -10.21 -7.66 10.19
C ALA A 567 -10.63 -6.37 10.92
N ALA A 568 -11.28 -5.44 10.21
CA ALA A 568 -11.78 -4.20 10.80
C ALA A 568 -12.94 -4.41 11.77
N ARG A 569 -13.75 -5.45 11.59
CA ARG A 569 -14.84 -5.81 12.53
C ARG A 569 -14.30 -6.40 13.82
N GLU A 570 -13.29 -7.27 13.70
CA GLU A 570 -12.64 -7.94 14.82
C GLU A 570 -11.88 -6.93 15.70
N ARG A 571 -11.26 -5.91 15.09
CA ARG A 571 -10.68 -4.80 15.87
C ARG A 571 -11.78 -3.85 16.36
N THR A 572 -12.00 -3.83 17.67
CA THR A 572 -13.02 -2.97 18.31
C THR A 572 -12.47 -1.65 18.83
N ASP A 573 -11.15 -1.53 18.95
CA ASP A 573 -10.42 -0.35 19.38
C ASP A 573 -9.90 0.49 18.20
N SER A 574 -9.70 1.79 18.43
CA SER A 574 -9.06 2.68 17.47
C SER A 574 -7.54 2.65 17.61
N LEU A 575 -6.83 2.43 16.51
CA LEU A 575 -5.37 2.45 16.46
C LEU A 575 -4.84 2.96 15.11
N GLY A 576 -4.02 4.01 15.13
CA GLY A 576 -3.42 4.59 13.91
C GLY A 576 -4.46 4.89 12.82
N ALA A 577 -4.27 4.31 11.64
CA ALA A 577 -5.18 4.48 10.50
C ALA A 577 -6.51 3.71 10.62
N HIS A 578 -6.65 2.82 11.59
CA HIS A 578 -7.94 2.20 11.94
C HIS A 578 -8.62 3.06 12.99
N TYR A 579 -9.55 3.92 12.57
CA TYR A 579 -10.40 4.67 13.49
C TYR A 579 -11.81 4.07 13.52
N ARG A 580 -12.24 3.66 14.72
CA ARG A 580 -13.54 3.10 15.01
C ARG A 580 -14.20 3.87 16.15
N ASP A 581 -15.40 4.38 15.88
CA ASP A 581 -16.24 5.07 16.85
C ASP A 581 -17.63 4.44 16.89
N ASP A 582 -17.89 3.64 17.92
CA ASP A 582 -19.17 2.98 18.14
C ASP A 582 -20.09 3.80 19.08
N SER A 583 -19.68 5.00 19.49
CA SER A 583 -20.43 5.83 20.45
C SER A 583 -21.59 6.58 19.83
N GLN A 584 -21.59 6.76 18.50
CA GLN A 584 -22.71 7.32 17.76
C GLN A 584 -23.65 6.19 17.31
N PRO A 585 -24.97 6.26 17.62
CA PRO A 585 -25.92 5.29 17.09
C PRO A 585 -25.91 5.32 15.55
N ALA A 586 -26.12 4.16 14.94
CA ALA A 586 -26.07 3.92 13.49
C ALA A 586 -27.20 4.62 12.69
N ASP A 587 -27.75 5.71 13.21
CA ASP A 587 -28.83 6.50 12.60
C ASP A 587 -28.27 7.75 11.90
N LEU A 588 -27.19 7.58 11.12
CA LEU A 588 -27.07 8.41 9.92
C LEU A 588 -28.00 7.77 8.90
N PRO A 589 -29.09 8.43 8.48
CA PRO A 589 -30.02 7.82 7.54
C PRO A 589 -29.27 7.50 6.25
N VAL A 590 -28.96 6.22 6.05
CA VAL A 590 -28.62 5.68 4.74
C VAL A 590 -29.94 5.58 3.99
N GLY A 591 -30.41 6.74 3.52
CA GLY A 591 -31.55 6.84 2.61
C GLY A 591 -31.29 5.97 1.37
N ASN A 592 -32.38 5.49 0.78
CA ASN A 592 -32.41 4.53 -0.32
C ASN A 592 -31.28 4.78 -1.33
N LEU A 593 -30.26 3.91 -1.32
CA LEU A 593 -28.96 4.10 -1.97
C LEU A 593 -29.03 4.26 -3.50
N ASP A 594 -30.17 3.96 -4.11
CA ASP A 594 -30.41 4.08 -5.55
C ASP A 594 -31.11 5.39 -5.96
N GLU A 595 -31.69 6.17 -5.03
CA GLU A 595 -32.45 7.39 -5.39
C GLU A 595 -31.99 8.69 -4.69
N GLU A 596 -31.31 8.64 -3.53
CA GLU A 596 -30.87 9.86 -2.82
C GLU A 596 -29.37 10.20 -2.98
N PHE A 597 -28.56 9.32 -3.59
CA PHE A 597 -27.18 9.62 -3.99
C PHE A 597 -27.10 10.30 -5.37
N ARG A 598 -28.03 11.23 -5.64
CA ARG A 598 -27.72 12.32 -6.56
C ARG A 598 -26.61 13.12 -5.90
N MET A 599 -25.38 12.89 -6.34
CA MET A 599 -24.43 13.99 -6.52
C MET A 599 -25.27 15.21 -6.96
N SER A 600 -25.15 16.35 -6.26
CA SER A 600 -25.68 17.61 -6.77
C SER A 600 -25.42 17.63 -8.29
N PRO A 601 -26.45 17.84 -9.13
CA PRO A 601 -26.44 17.44 -10.53
C PRO A 601 -25.14 17.84 -11.20
N LYS A 602 -24.30 16.85 -11.49
CA LYS A 602 -23.02 17.07 -12.16
C LYS A 602 -23.28 17.74 -13.50
N ALA A 603 -22.44 18.70 -13.85
CA ALA A 603 -22.16 19.00 -15.25
C ALA A 603 -21.33 17.86 -15.86
N SER A 604 -21.86 16.63 -15.91
CA SER A 604 -21.33 15.53 -16.71
C SER A 604 -22.35 14.38 -16.69
N LEU A 605 -22.71 13.90 -17.88
CA LEU A 605 -23.77 12.94 -18.23
C LEU A 605 -25.12 13.56 -18.60
N VAL A 606 -25.11 14.33 -19.69
CA VAL A 606 -26.17 14.24 -20.70
C VAL A 606 -25.48 13.86 -22.01
N HIS A 607 -26.07 12.88 -22.70
CA HIS A 607 -25.75 12.30 -24.01
C HIS A 607 -25.00 10.95 -24.00
N ASP A 608 -25.86 9.93 -23.98
CA ASP A 608 -25.81 8.55 -24.55
C ASP A 608 -24.61 7.63 -24.29
#